data_AF-A0A8D2GWW2-F1
#
_entry.id   AF-A0A8D2GWW2-F1
#
_cell.length_a   1.000
_cell.length_b   1.000
_cell.length_c   1.000
_cell.angle_alpha   90.00
_cell.angle_beta   90.00
_cell.angle_gamma   90.00
#
_symmetry.space_group_name_H-M   'P 1'
#
loop_
_entity.id
_entity.type
_entity.pdbx_description
1 polymer ?
#
loop_
_entity_poly.entity_id
_entity_poly.type
_entity_poly.pdbx_seq_one_letter_code
_entity_poly.pdbx_strand_id
1 'polypeptide(L)'
;MGAQFLPPTWQLYLKDHRVSTFKNWPFLEGCACTPERMAEAGFIHCPTDNEPDLAKCFFCFKELEGWEPSDNPLEEHKKHSSGCAFLSVKKKLEELTLGEFLKLDKERAKNKIVCIVGKN
;
A
#
# COMPACT_ATOMS: atom_id res chain seq x y z
N MET A 1 -18.74 -8.13 1.29
CA MET A 1 -19.21 -8.95 0.14
C MET A 1 -18.85 -8.35 -1.24
N GLY A 2 -18.34 -7.12 -1.38
CA GLY A 2 -18.07 -6.50 -2.69
C GLY A 2 -16.69 -6.76 -3.33
N ALA A 3 -15.67 -7.18 -2.56
CA ALA A 3 -14.29 -7.31 -3.08
C ALA A 3 -14.11 -8.42 -4.14
N GLN A 4 -14.94 -9.47 -4.12
CA GLN A 4 -14.81 -10.62 -5.02
C GLN A 4 -15.10 -10.30 -6.50
N PHE A 5 -15.77 -9.18 -6.81
CA PHE A 5 -16.13 -8.82 -8.18
C PHE A 5 -15.15 -7.85 -8.85
N LEU A 6 -14.20 -7.28 -8.10
CA LEU A 6 -13.18 -6.41 -8.68
C LEU A 6 -12.02 -7.25 -9.25
N PRO A 7 -11.41 -6.82 -10.38
CA PRO A 7 -10.16 -7.39 -10.84
C PRO A 7 -9.11 -7.41 -9.72
N PRO A 8 -8.22 -8.41 -9.64
CA PRO A 8 -7.24 -8.53 -8.56
C PRO A 8 -6.38 -7.27 -8.35
N THR A 9 -6.05 -6.58 -9.44
CA THR A 9 -5.28 -5.31 -9.39
C THR A 9 -6.03 -4.19 -8.70
N TRP A 10 -7.36 -4.16 -8.81
CA TRP A 10 -8.21 -3.11 -8.25
C TRP A 10 -8.67 -3.41 -6.82
N GLN A 11 -8.63 -4.67 -6.40
CA GLN A 11 -8.91 -5.05 -5.00
C GLN A 11 -8.01 -4.31 -4.01
N LEU A 12 -6.76 -4.01 -4.40
CA LEU A 12 -5.79 -3.29 -3.56
C LEU A 12 -6.16 -1.83 -3.26
N TYR A 13 -7.12 -1.23 -3.98
CA TYR A 13 -7.65 0.09 -3.61
C TYR A 13 -8.51 0.02 -2.34
N LEU A 14 -9.08 -1.15 -2.02
CA LEU A 14 -9.82 -1.38 -0.78
C LEU A 14 -8.83 -1.56 0.38
N LYS A 15 -9.00 -0.74 1.43
CA LYS A 15 -8.16 -0.84 2.65
C LYS A 15 -8.23 -2.24 3.26
N ASP A 16 -9.42 -2.80 3.39
CA ASP A 16 -9.63 -4.13 4.00
C ASP A 16 -8.87 -5.23 3.25
N HIS A 17 -8.79 -5.12 1.92
CA HIS A 17 -8.01 -6.07 1.14
C HIS A 17 -6.50 -5.92 1.40
N ARG A 18 -6.00 -4.69 1.58
CA ARG A 18 -4.61 -4.47 1.99
C ARG A 18 -4.32 -5.04 3.38
N VAL A 19 -5.22 -4.82 4.35
CA VAL A 19 -5.11 -5.43 5.70
C VAL A 19 -5.01 -6.95 5.60
N SER A 20 -5.83 -7.57 4.75
CA SER A 20 -5.82 -9.04 4.57
C SER A 20 -4.51 -9.62 4.03
N THR A 21 -3.62 -8.80 3.47
CA THR A 21 -2.30 -9.25 3.03
C THR A 21 -1.34 -9.54 4.19
N PHE A 22 -1.53 -8.88 5.35
CA PHE A 22 -0.67 -8.99 6.53
C PHE A 22 -0.91 -10.32 7.26
N LYS A 23 -0.25 -11.38 6.79
CA LYS A 23 -0.17 -12.68 7.45
C LYS A 23 1.08 -12.77 8.32
N ASN A 24 0.92 -13.19 9.57
CA ASN A 24 2.02 -13.33 10.54
C ASN A 24 2.85 -12.05 10.76
N TRP A 25 2.21 -10.87 10.65
CA TRP A 25 2.87 -9.60 10.90
C TRP A 25 3.24 -9.47 12.38
N PRO A 26 4.50 -9.13 12.74
CA PRO A 26 4.97 -9.18 14.12
C PRO A 26 4.42 -8.05 15.02
N PHE A 27 3.98 -6.93 14.42
CA PHE A 27 3.59 -5.73 15.17
C PHE A 27 2.07 -5.58 15.24
N LEU A 28 1.49 -5.95 16.37
CA LEU A 28 0.04 -5.96 16.60
C LEU A 28 -0.36 -4.88 17.61
N GLU A 29 -1.14 -5.23 18.63
CA GLU A 29 -1.63 -4.30 19.64
C GLU A 29 -0.47 -3.56 20.34
N GLY A 30 -0.64 -2.25 20.54
CA GLY A 30 0.38 -1.38 21.15
C GLY A 30 1.47 -0.86 20.20
N CYS A 31 1.51 -1.31 18.94
CA CYS A 31 2.48 -0.84 17.95
C CYS A 31 1.93 0.29 17.07
N ALA A 32 2.80 1.13 16.52
CA ALA A 32 2.47 2.19 15.58
C ALA A 32 2.35 1.68 14.13
N CYS A 33 2.90 0.50 13.83
CA CYS A 33 2.92 -0.14 12.52
C CYS A 33 2.01 -1.39 12.46
N THR A 34 0.81 -1.32 13.04
CA THR A 34 -0.19 -2.43 12.93
C THR A 34 -0.63 -2.65 11.48
N PRO A 35 -1.16 -3.83 11.12
CA PRO A 35 -1.71 -4.09 9.79
C PRO A 35 -2.69 -3.02 9.29
N GLU A 36 -3.54 -2.51 10.17
CA GLU A 36 -4.51 -1.46 9.85
C GLU A 36 -3.84 -0.14 9.52
N ARG A 37 -2.78 0.23 10.26
CA ARG A 37 -2.02 1.47 10.04
C ARG A 37 -1.13 1.37 8.81
N MET A 38 -0.53 0.20 8.57
CA MET A 38 0.21 -0.12 7.36
C MET A 38 -0.68 -0.02 6.12
N ALA A 39 -1.85 -0.66 6.16
CA ALA A 39 -2.83 -0.62 5.09
C ALA A 39 -3.41 0.79 4.86
N GLU A 40 -3.65 1.57 5.91
CA GLU A 40 -4.06 2.98 5.80
C GLU A 40 -3.03 3.80 5.01
N ALA A 41 -1.74 3.62 5.29
CA ALA A 41 -0.66 4.26 4.56
C ALA A 41 -0.44 3.70 3.13
N GLY A 42 -1.17 2.68 2.72
CA GLY A 42 -1.11 2.10 1.38
C GLY A 42 -0.17 0.89 1.25
N PHE A 43 0.37 0.38 2.36
CA PHE A 43 1.21 -0.81 2.32
C PHE A 43 0.40 -2.10 2.21
N ILE A 44 1.00 -3.09 1.54
CA ILE A 44 0.65 -4.49 1.60
C ILE A 44 1.85 -5.28 2.11
N HIS A 45 1.60 -6.41 2.74
CA HIS A 45 2.64 -7.35 3.15
C HIS A 45 3.01 -8.25 1.97
N CYS A 46 4.31 -8.35 1.68
CA CYS A 46 4.85 -9.19 0.62
C CYS A 46 6.18 -9.82 1.07
N PRO A 47 6.17 -10.66 2.11
CA PRO A 47 7.38 -11.19 2.73
C PRO A 47 8.15 -12.10 1.77
N THR A 48 9.47 -12.14 1.95
CA THR A 48 10.35 -13.18 1.37
C THR A 48 10.92 -14.04 2.48
N ASP A 49 11.62 -15.13 2.14
CA ASP A 49 12.25 -15.99 3.15
C ASP A 49 13.31 -15.24 3.98
N ASN A 50 13.91 -14.18 3.41
CA ASN A 50 14.96 -13.39 4.07
C ASN A 50 14.41 -12.08 4.68
N GLU A 51 13.25 -11.62 4.21
CA GLU A 51 12.68 -10.30 4.55
C GLU A 51 11.23 -10.53 5.04
N PRO A 52 11.06 -11.08 6.27
CA PRO A 52 9.76 -11.55 6.77
C PRO A 52 8.79 -10.40 7.08
N ASP A 53 9.26 -9.17 7.15
CA ASP A 53 8.49 -7.95 7.38
C ASP A 53 8.46 -7.02 6.15
N LEU A 54 8.81 -7.53 4.96
CA LEU A 54 8.81 -6.74 3.74
C LEU A 54 7.40 -6.24 3.40
N ALA A 55 7.25 -4.92 3.37
CA ALA A 55 6.03 -4.23 3.01
C ALA A 55 6.22 -3.37 1.75
N LYS A 56 5.16 -3.26 0.95
CA LYS A 56 5.21 -2.52 -0.32
C LYS A 56 3.99 -1.65 -0.51
N CYS A 57 4.20 -0.40 -0.93
CA CYS A 57 3.07 0.45 -1.30
C CYS A 57 2.39 -0.11 -2.56
N PHE A 58 1.09 -0.34 -2.53
CA PHE A 58 0.36 -0.91 -3.68
C PHE A 58 0.31 0.01 -4.92
N PHE A 59 0.60 1.30 -4.72
CA PHE A 59 0.43 2.36 -5.71
C PHE A 59 1.75 2.84 -6.32
N CYS A 60 2.75 3.17 -5.50
CA CYS A 60 4.07 3.59 -5.98
C CYS A 60 5.09 2.46 -6.03
N PHE A 61 4.77 1.28 -5.49
CA PHE A 61 5.62 0.09 -5.46
C PHE A 61 6.95 0.25 -4.69
N LYS A 62 7.08 1.28 -3.84
CA LYS A 62 8.19 1.40 -2.91
C LYS A 62 8.11 0.28 -1.86
N GLU A 63 9.18 -0.50 -1.77
CA GLU A 63 9.41 -1.56 -0.79
C GLU A 63 10.17 -0.99 0.41
N LEU A 64 9.79 -1.43 1.61
CA LEU A 64 10.40 -1.10 2.90
C LEU A 64 10.36 -2.35 3.80
N GLU A 65 11.46 -2.60 4.51
CA GLU A 65 11.65 -3.66 5.48
C GLU A 65 12.37 -3.09 6.72
N GLY A 66 12.56 -3.92 7.75
CA GLY A 66 13.22 -3.49 8.99
C GLY A 66 12.32 -2.60 9.85
N TRP A 67 11.01 -2.90 9.87
CA TRP A 67 10.02 -2.14 10.62
C TRP A 67 10.23 -2.32 12.13
N GLU A 68 10.05 -1.24 12.87
CA GLU A 68 10.08 -1.21 14.32
C GLU A 68 8.68 -0.92 14.89
N PRO A 69 8.37 -1.37 16.13
CA PRO A 69 7.07 -1.13 16.76
C PRO A 69 6.66 0.35 16.84
N SER A 70 7.62 1.28 16.86
CA SER A 70 7.40 2.72 16.95
C SER A 70 7.18 3.41 15.59
N ASP A 71 7.41 2.72 14.48
CA ASP A 71 7.37 3.34 13.17
C ASP A 71 5.96 3.77 12.77
N ASN A 72 5.86 4.98 12.23
CA ASN A 72 4.63 5.48 11.65
C ASN A 72 4.63 5.20 10.14
N PRO A 73 3.76 4.30 9.62
CA PRO A 73 3.79 3.93 8.21
C PRO A 73 3.57 5.09 7.25
N LEU A 74 2.74 6.07 7.63
CA LEU A 74 2.49 7.23 6.79
C LEU A 74 3.73 8.13 6.66
N GLU A 75 4.47 8.31 7.75
CA GLU A 75 5.69 9.13 7.76
C GLU A 75 6.83 8.42 7.01
N GLU A 76 7.00 7.12 7.19
CA GLU A 76 7.96 6.34 6.41
C GLU A 76 7.61 6.34 4.91
N HIS A 77 6.33 6.25 4.55
CA HIS A 77 5.91 6.38 3.15
C HIS A 77 6.26 7.76 2.58
N LYS A 78 5.97 8.85 3.29
CA LYS A 78 6.33 10.21 2.84
C LYS A 78 7.84 10.39 2.70
N LYS A 79 8.62 9.88 3.64
CA LYS A 79 10.08 9.96 3.67
C LYS A 79 10.72 9.23 2.49
N HIS A 80 10.21 8.04 2.15
CA HIS A 80 10.80 7.18 1.12
C HIS A 80 10.14 7.29 -0.26
N SER A 81 8.96 7.92 -0.37
CA SER A 81 8.24 8.13 -1.63
C SER A 81 7.27 9.33 -1.56
N SER A 82 7.79 10.51 -1.25
CA SER A 82 6.99 11.76 -1.12
C SER A 82 6.14 12.11 -2.34
N GLY A 83 6.56 11.70 -3.54
CA GLY A 83 5.85 11.90 -4.80
C GLY A 83 4.71 10.91 -5.07
N CYS A 84 4.41 9.98 -4.17
CA CYS A 84 3.35 9.01 -4.35
C CYS A 84 1.96 9.69 -4.38
N ALA A 85 1.26 9.61 -5.51
CA ALA A 85 -0.06 10.24 -5.66
C ALA A 85 -1.12 9.71 -4.67
N PHE A 86 -0.95 8.47 -4.18
CA PHE A 86 -1.83 7.91 -3.15
C PHE A 86 -1.83 8.73 -1.85
N LEU A 87 -0.69 9.32 -1.47
CA LEU A 87 -0.58 10.19 -0.28
C LEU A 87 -1.47 11.44 -0.36
N SER A 88 -1.88 11.84 -1.57
CA SER A 88 -2.73 13.01 -1.80
C SER A 88 -4.22 12.68 -1.91
N VAL A 89 -4.58 11.39 -1.92
CA VAL A 89 -5.98 10.96 -2.04
C VAL A 89 -6.68 11.14 -0.70
N LYS A 90 -7.61 12.10 -0.63
CA LYS A 90 -8.40 12.40 0.57
C LYS A 90 -9.74 11.66 0.64
N LYS A 91 -10.22 11.18 -0.50
CA LYS A 91 -11.50 10.50 -0.66
C LYS A 91 -11.34 9.00 -0.46
N LYS A 92 -12.34 8.35 0.14
CA LYS A 92 -12.41 6.88 0.12
C LYS A 92 -12.72 6.40 -1.31
N LEU A 93 -12.46 5.12 -1.61
CA LEU A 93 -12.70 4.57 -2.94
C LEU A 93 -14.16 4.74 -3.37
N GLU A 94 -15.10 4.55 -2.43
CA GLU A 94 -16.55 4.64 -2.67
C GLU A 94 -17.01 6.07 -2.99
N GLU A 95 -16.19 7.07 -2.68
CA GLU A 95 -16.46 8.49 -2.89
C GLU A 95 -15.80 9.04 -4.18
N LEU A 96 -14.98 8.22 -4.84
CA LEU A 96 -14.35 8.58 -6.11
C LEU A 96 -15.34 8.40 -7.25
N THR A 97 -15.40 9.39 -8.14
CA THR A 97 -16.02 9.22 -9.45
C THR A 97 -15.18 8.25 -10.29
N LEU A 98 -15.80 7.60 -11.28
CA LEU A 98 -15.08 6.72 -12.21
C LEU A 98 -13.92 7.44 -12.92
N GLY A 99 -14.10 8.72 -13.27
CA GLY A 99 -13.05 9.53 -13.90
C GLY A 99 -11.85 9.79 -12.98
N GLU A 100 -12.09 10.07 -11.70
CA GLU A 100 -11.02 10.21 -10.70
C GLU A 100 -10.29 8.88 -10.48
N PHE A 101 -11.04 7.78 -10.37
CA PHE A 101 -10.46 6.44 -10.23
C PHE A 101 -9.57 6.06 -11.41
N LEU A 102 -10.06 6.21 -12.65
CA LEU A 102 -9.27 5.87 -13.85
C LEU A 102 -8.02 6.75 -13.99
N LYS A 103 -8.07 8.00 -13.54
CA LYS A 103 -6.90 8.88 -13.50
C LYS A 103 -5.86 8.34 -12.51
N LEU A 104 -6.27 7.93 -11.32
CA LEU A 104 -5.38 7.32 -10.33
C LEU A 104 -4.78 6.00 -10.84
N ASP A 105 -5.60 5.13 -11.43
CA ASP A 105 -5.12 3.83 -11.92
C ASP A 105 -4.15 3.97 -13.10
N LYS A 106 -4.34 4.96 -13.96
CA LYS A 106 -3.36 5.34 -14.97
C LYS A 106 -2.01 5.72 -14.35
N GLU A 107 -2.00 6.52 -13.29
CA GLU A 107 -0.74 6.89 -12.61
C GLU A 107 -0.10 5.68 -11.92
N ARG A 108 -0.89 4.81 -11.28
CA ARG A 108 -0.40 3.54 -10.75
C ARG A 108 0.23 2.66 -11.82
N ALA A 109 -0.39 2.55 -13.00
CA ALA A 109 0.14 1.77 -14.12
C ALA A 109 1.49 2.34 -14.60
N LYS A 110 1.63 3.66 -14.68
CA LYS A 110 2.92 4.31 -14.97
C LYS A 110 3.97 3.99 -13.91
N ASN A 111 3.62 4.10 -12.62
CA ASN A 111 4.53 3.75 -11.52
C ASN A 111 4.98 2.29 -11.63
N LYS A 112 4.09 1.39 -12.04
CA LYS A 112 4.45 -0.02 -12.25
C LYS A 112 5.47 -0.19 -13.37
N ILE A 113 5.30 0.52 -14.50
CA ILE A 113 6.27 0.51 -15.61
C ILE A 113 7.63 1.04 -15.13
N VAL A 114 7.64 2.16 -14.41
CA VAL A 114 8.87 2.74 -13.85
C VAL A 114 9.56 1.76 -12.89
N CYS A 115 8.82 1.11 -11.99
CA CYS A 115 9.36 0.12 -11.07
C CYS A 115 9.96 -1.11 -11.78
N ILE A 116 9.34 -1.58 -12.87
CA ILE A 116 9.85 -2.74 -13.64
C ILE A 116 11.09 -2.36 -14.45
N VAL A 117 11.07 -1.20 -15.11
CA VAL A 117 12.12 -0.79 -16.06
C VAL A 117 13.30 -0.15 -15.35
N GLY A 118 13.04 0.69 -14.35
CA GLY A 118 14.03 1.46 -13.62
C GLY A 118 14.36 0.85 -12.27
N LYS A 119 14.78 -0.44 -12.23
CA LYS A 119 15.38 -1.06 -11.04
C LYS A 119 16.19 0.00 -10.27
N ASN A 120 15.85 0.21 -9.00
CA ASN A 120 16.70 0.93 -8.05
C ASN A 120 18.13 0.38 -8.10
#